data_AF-A0A182S9A6-F1
#
_entry.id   AF-A0A182S9A6-F1
#
_cell.length_a   1.000
_cell.length_b   1.000
_cell.length_c   1.000
_cell.angle_alpha   90.00
_cell.angle_beta   90.00
_cell.angle_gamma   90.00
#
_symmetry.space_group_name_H-M   'P 1'
#
loop_
_entity.id
_entity.type
_entity.pdbx_description
1 polymer ?
#
loop_
_entity_poly.entity_id
_entity_poly.type
_entity_poly.pdbx_seq_one_letter_code
_entity_poly.pdbx_strand_id
1 'polypeptide(L)'
;MVNDNFTELRGEIAGPPDTPYEGGKFMLEITVPETYPFNPPKVKFMTKIWHPNISSVTGAICLDILKDNWAAAMTLRTVLLSLQALLAAAEPDDPQDAVVATQYKDNHEMFILTAKHWTNVYAGGPFANTDFDQKVQRLRDMGIPEYDARAALSRHNWHLERASEQLFS
;
A
#
# COMPACT_ATOMS: atom_id res chain seq x y z
N MET A 1 -19.43 -13.31 -4.34
CA MET A 1 -19.93 -12.17 -5.13
C MET A 1 -20.39 -11.12 -4.14
N VAL A 2 -20.09 -9.84 -4.38
CA VAL A 2 -20.42 -8.75 -3.45
C VAL A 2 -21.86 -8.24 -3.68
N ASN A 3 -22.44 -8.50 -4.87
CA ASN A 3 -23.77 -8.06 -5.30
C ASN A 3 -24.18 -8.80 -6.60
N ASP A 4 -25.48 -8.82 -6.91
CA ASP A 4 -26.06 -9.42 -8.14
C ASP A 4 -25.82 -8.58 -9.42
N ASN A 5 -25.32 -7.36 -9.24
CA ASN A 5 -24.92 -6.47 -10.31
C ASN A 5 -23.39 -6.40 -10.27
N PHE A 6 -22.70 -6.72 -11.38
CA PHE A 6 -21.24 -6.83 -11.48
C PHE A 6 -20.48 -5.48 -11.34
N THR A 7 -21.02 -4.53 -10.55
CA THR A 7 -20.50 -3.18 -10.32
C THR A 7 -19.47 -3.12 -9.20
N GLU A 8 -19.51 -4.04 -8.23
CA GLU A 8 -18.50 -4.13 -7.17
C GLU A 8 -17.85 -5.50 -7.16
N LEU A 9 -16.52 -5.50 -7.27
CA LEU A 9 -15.70 -6.68 -7.33
C LEU A 9 -14.60 -6.59 -6.27
N ARG A 10 -14.14 -7.76 -5.81
CA ARG A 10 -12.94 -7.87 -4.99
C ARG A 10 -11.86 -8.57 -5.80
N GLY A 11 -10.72 -7.92 -5.94
CA GLY A 11 -9.51 -8.51 -6.49
C GLY A 11 -8.58 -8.95 -5.37
N GLU A 12 -7.68 -9.88 -5.68
CA GLU A 12 -6.52 -10.23 -4.87
C GLU A 12 -5.32 -10.30 -5.81
N ILE A 13 -4.21 -9.69 -5.42
CA ILE A 13 -2.91 -9.86 -6.10
C ILE A 13 -1.88 -10.38 -5.11
N ALA A 14 -1.02 -11.29 -5.56
CA ALA A 14 0.15 -11.70 -4.80
C ALA A 14 1.26 -10.66 -4.95
N GLY A 15 2.02 -10.41 -3.89
CA GLY A 15 3.23 -9.61 -3.96
C GLY A 15 4.28 -10.28 -4.87
N PRO A 16 4.93 -9.54 -5.79
CA PRO A 16 5.92 -10.13 -6.69
C PRO A 16 7.14 -10.68 -5.93
N PRO A 17 7.81 -11.73 -6.46
CA PRO A 17 9.05 -12.24 -5.89
C PRO A 17 10.17 -11.19 -5.96
N ASP A 18 11.16 -11.31 -5.07
CA ASP A 18 12.32 -10.42 -4.99
C ASP A 18 11.96 -8.94 -4.69
N THR A 19 10.76 -8.71 -4.14
CA THR A 19 10.27 -7.39 -3.69
C THR A 19 10.02 -7.41 -2.18
N PRO A 20 9.91 -6.25 -1.50
CA PRO A 20 9.48 -6.23 -0.10
C PRO A 20 8.04 -6.75 0.11
N TYR A 21 7.28 -6.97 -0.97
CA TYR A 21 5.90 -7.44 -0.95
C TYR A 21 5.77 -8.96 -1.08
N GLU A 22 6.87 -9.68 -1.35
CA GLU A 22 6.89 -11.11 -1.58
C GLU A 22 6.19 -11.90 -0.46
N GLY A 23 5.38 -12.89 -0.86
CA GLY A 23 4.59 -13.73 0.04
C GLY A 23 3.34 -13.04 0.60
N GLY A 24 3.18 -11.72 0.40
CA GLY A 24 1.97 -10.99 0.77
C GLY A 24 0.81 -11.20 -0.20
N LYS A 25 -0.42 -11.09 0.31
CA LYS A 25 -1.66 -11.04 -0.47
C LYS A 25 -2.38 -9.72 -0.27
N PHE A 26 -2.63 -9.01 -1.35
CA PHE A 26 -3.20 -7.67 -1.33
C PHE A 26 -4.61 -7.68 -1.90
N MET A 27 -5.59 -7.43 -1.05
CA MET A 27 -6.99 -7.31 -1.42
C MET A 27 -7.24 -5.94 -2.04
N LEU A 28 -8.02 -5.93 -3.11
CA LEU A 28 -8.39 -4.76 -3.87
C LEU A 28 -9.92 -4.64 -3.89
N GLU A 29 -10.42 -3.42 -3.72
CA GLU A 29 -11.80 -3.09 -4.08
C GLU A 29 -11.80 -2.52 -5.49
N ILE A 30 -12.69 -3.04 -6.33
CA ILE A 30 -12.82 -2.67 -7.74
C ILE A 30 -14.28 -2.26 -7.97
N THR A 31 -14.50 -1.02 -8.38
CA THR A 31 -15.82 -0.52 -8.76
C THR A 31 -15.86 -0.28 -10.26
N VAL A 32 -16.76 -0.97 -10.94
CA VAL A 32 -16.98 -0.84 -12.38
C VAL A 32 -18.01 0.28 -12.62
N PRO A 33 -17.64 1.37 -13.32
CA PRO A 33 -18.58 2.46 -13.61
C PRO A 33 -19.60 2.03 -14.67
N GLU A 34 -20.75 2.69 -14.70
CA GLU A 34 -21.78 2.49 -15.75
C GLU A 34 -21.25 2.77 -17.16
N THR A 35 -20.21 3.60 -17.28
CA THR A 35 -19.56 3.95 -18.54
C THR A 35 -18.45 2.98 -18.96
N TYR A 36 -18.24 1.86 -18.24
CA TYR A 36 -17.31 0.82 -18.67
C TYR A 36 -17.78 0.20 -20.01
N PRO A 37 -16.87 -0.03 -20.99
CA PRO A 37 -15.41 0.05 -20.92
C PRO A 37 -14.81 1.39 -21.38
N PHE A 38 -15.59 2.45 -21.58
CA PHE A 38 -15.07 3.75 -22.02
C PHE A 38 -14.35 4.52 -20.92
N ASN A 39 -14.70 4.27 -19.65
CA ASN A 39 -13.94 4.73 -18.49
C ASN A 39 -13.35 3.54 -17.70
N PRO A 40 -12.19 3.73 -17.04
CA PRO A 40 -11.54 2.69 -16.27
C PRO A 40 -12.35 2.30 -15.03
N PRO A 41 -12.20 1.07 -14.51
CA PRO A 41 -12.68 0.73 -13.18
C PRO A 41 -11.94 1.56 -12.13
N LYS A 42 -12.63 1.93 -11.05
CA LYS A 42 -11.97 2.51 -9.87
C LYS A 42 -11.39 1.38 -9.03
N VAL A 43 -10.09 1.45 -8.72
CA VAL A 43 -9.41 0.43 -7.92
C VAL A 43 -8.75 1.08 -6.72
N LYS A 44 -8.91 0.48 -5.54
CA LYS A 44 -8.20 0.87 -4.32
C LYS A 44 -7.68 -0.36 -3.58
N PHE A 45 -6.55 -0.22 -2.91
CA PHE A 45 -6.05 -1.24 -1.98
C PHE A 45 -6.91 -1.25 -0.72
N MET A 46 -7.48 -2.41 -0.41
CA MET A 46 -8.12 -2.69 0.88
C MET A 46 -7.06 -3.11 1.91
N THR A 47 -6.10 -3.92 1.47
CA THR A 47 -4.94 -4.27 2.29
C THR A 47 -4.00 -3.07 2.38
N LYS A 48 -3.69 -2.63 3.60
CA LYS A 48 -2.74 -1.54 3.84
C LYS A 48 -1.36 -1.91 3.31
N ILE A 49 -0.69 -0.96 2.67
CA ILE A 49 0.59 -1.16 2.00
C ILE A 49 1.46 0.09 2.12
N TRP A 50 2.78 -0.12 2.20
CA TRP A 50 3.77 0.94 2.18
C TRP A 50 4.44 0.98 0.79
N HIS A 51 3.97 1.87 -0.07
CA HIS A 51 4.44 1.99 -1.46
C HIS A 51 4.35 3.45 -1.97
N PRO A 52 5.32 3.98 -2.72
CA PRO A 52 5.31 5.39 -3.17
C PRO A 52 4.05 5.80 -3.95
N ASN A 53 3.57 4.93 -4.83
CA ASN A 53 2.39 5.17 -5.69
C ASN A 53 1.05 4.70 -5.10
N ILE A 54 1.01 4.28 -3.82
CA ILE A 54 -0.23 3.88 -3.14
C ILE A 54 -0.33 4.58 -1.79
N SER A 55 -1.46 5.22 -1.50
CA SER A 55 -1.65 5.90 -0.23
C SER A 55 -1.60 4.92 0.94
N SER A 56 -0.69 5.16 1.89
CA SER A 56 -0.58 4.37 3.14
C SER A 56 -1.83 4.46 4.02
N VAL A 57 -2.66 5.50 3.81
CA VAL A 57 -3.87 5.79 4.59
C VAL A 57 -5.12 5.23 3.92
N THR A 58 -5.33 5.56 2.64
CA THR A 58 -6.60 5.30 1.94
C THR A 58 -6.54 4.14 0.95
N GLY A 59 -5.35 3.68 0.57
CA GLY A 59 -5.17 2.69 -0.49
C GLY A 59 -5.43 3.22 -1.90
N ALA A 60 -5.62 4.54 -2.07
CA ALA A 60 -5.70 5.17 -3.38
C ALA A 60 -4.43 4.92 -4.18
N ILE A 61 -4.55 4.78 -5.51
CA ILE A 61 -3.47 4.37 -6.41
C ILE A 61 -3.21 5.50 -7.42
N CYS A 62 -1.95 5.88 -7.59
CA CYS A 62 -1.53 6.66 -8.76
C CYS A 62 -1.04 5.70 -9.84
N LEU A 63 -1.87 5.44 -10.85
CA LEU A 63 -1.51 4.64 -12.01
C LEU A 63 -2.18 5.23 -13.26
N ASP A 64 -1.40 5.46 -14.30
CA ASP A 64 -1.79 6.13 -15.54
C ASP A 64 -2.89 5.39 -16.31
N ILE A 65 -2.87 4.05 -16.34
CA ILE A 65 -3.91 3.25 -16.99
C ILE A 65 -5.27 3.32 -16.27
N LEU A 66 -5.31 3.81 -15.02
CA LEU A 66 -6.55 4.09 -14.29
C LEU A 66 -7.01 5.55 -14.45
N LYS A 67 -6.31 6.32 -15.29
CA LYS A 67 -6.55 7.74 -15.58
C LYS A 67 -6.58 7.95 -17.10
N ASP A 68 -5.55 8.59 -17.65
CA ASP A 68 -5.50 9.12 -19.02
C ASP A 68 -5.08 8.08 -20.05
N ASN A 69 -4.40 7.00 -19.64
CA ASN A 69 -3.92 5.94 -20.53
C ASN A 69 -4.85 4.71 -20.56
N TRP A 70 -6.08 4.84 -20.09
CA TRP A 70 -7.08 3.78 -20.19
C TRP A 70 -7.49 3.53 -21.64
N ALA A 71 -7.49 2.26 -22.06
CA ALA A 71 -8.04 1.86 -23.35
C ALA A 71 -9.18 0.86 -23.13
N ALA A 72 -10.28 0.99 -23.88
CA ALA A 72 -11.44 0.09 -23.78
C ALA A 72 -11.14 -1.40 -24.08
N ALA A 73 -9.98 -1.69 -24.69
CA ALA A 73 -9.48 -3.05 -24.88
C ALA A 73 -8.83 -3.66 -23.63
N MET A 74 -8.55 -2.86 -22.60
CA MET A 74 -8.00 -3.34 -21.33
C MET A 74 -9.05 -4.11 -20.52
N THR A 75 -8.58 -5.11 -19.79
CA THR A 75 -9.42 -6.02 -18.99
C THR A 75 -9.08 -5.89 -17.51
N LEU A 76 -9.93 -6.42 -16.63
CA LEU A 76 -9.59 -6.54 -15.22
C LEU A 76 -8.28 -7.33 -15.02
N ARG A 77 -8.02 -8.35 -15.84
CA ARG A 77 -6.75 -9.10 -15.80
C ARG A 77 -5.54 -8.20 -16.08
N THR A 78 -5.59 -7.34 -17.09
CA THR A 78 -4.49 -6.44 -17.40
C THR A 78 -4.29 -5.41 -16.30
N VAL A 79 -5.37 -4.89 -15.70
CA VAL A 79 -5.29 -3.99 -14.54
C VAL A 79 -4.60 -4.66 -13.35
N LEU A 80 -4.98 -5.89 -13.00
CA LEU A 80 -4.36 -6.62 -11.89
C LEU A 80 -2.88 -6.90 -12.13
N LEU A 81 -2.50 -7.25 -13.36
CA LEU A 81 -1.10 -7.46 -13.73
C LEU A 81 -0.29 -6.16 -13.69
N SER A 82 -0.85 -5.04 -14.15
CA SER A 82 -0.20 -3.73 -14.06
C SER A 82 0.00 -3.29 -12.60
N LEU A 83 -0.94 -3.61 -11.70
CA LEU A 83 -0.76 -3.37 -10.27
C LEU A 83 0.35 -4.24 -9.68
N GLN A 84 0.47 -5.51 -10.07
CA GLN A 84 1.62 -6.33 -9.66
C GLN A 84 2.94 -5.77 -10.21
N ALA A 85 2.97 -5.31 -11.45
CA ALA A 85 4.15 -4.67 -12.04
C ALA A 85 4.54 -3.39 -11.29
N LEU A 86 3.55 -2.58 -10.88
CA LEU A 86 3.76 -1.38 -10.06
C LEU A 86 4.43 -1.74 -8.72
N LEU A 87 4.02 -2.83 -8.06
CA LEU A 87 4.67 -3.29 -6.82
C LEU A 87 6.14 -3.71 -7.03
N ALA A 88 6.51 -4.14 -8.23
CA ALA A 88 7.90 -4.49 -8.56
C ALA A 88 8.73 -3.27 -8.98
N ALA A 89 8.09 -2.24 -9.53
CA ALA A 89 8.74 -1.04 -10.05
C ALA A 89 7.94 0.20 -9.66
N ALA A 90 8.25 0.76 -8.48
CA ALA A 90 7.68 2.01 -8.02
C ALA A 90 8.18 3.20 -8.86
N GLU A 91 7.33 4.22 -9.01
CA GLU A 91 7.65 5.48 -9.67
C GLU A 91 7.63 6.62 -8.64
N PRO A 92 8.73 6.86 -7.90
CA PRO A 92 8.73 7.78 -6.78
C PRO A 92 8.77 9.26 -7.23
N ASP A 93 8.96 9.57 -8.53
CA ASP A 93 8.90 10.93 -9.07
C ASP A 93 7.47 11.41 -9.35
N ASP A 94 6.50 10.49 -9.47
CA ASP A 94 5.06 10.78 -9.50
C ASP A 94 4.30 10.05 -8.35
N PRO A 95 4.55 10.44 -7.08
CA PRO A 95 4.09 9.67 -5.93
C PRO A 95 2.62 9.93 -5.58
N GLN A 96 1.97 8.90 -5.04
CA GLN A 96 0.68 9.03 -4.37
C GLN A 96 0.83 9.36 -2.89
N ASP A 97 1.91 8.89 -2.27
CA ASP A 97 2.25 9.13 -0.87
C ASP A 97 3.64 9.75 -0.79
N ALA A 98 3.70 11.07 -0.59
CA ALA A 98 4.94 11.83 -0.57
C ALA A 98 5.89 11.38 0.54
N VAL A 99 5.38 10.96 1.70
CA VAL A 99 6.23 10.54 2.82
C VAL A 99 6.91 9.20 2.50
N VAL A 100 6.14 8.26 1.93
CA VAL A 100 6.70 6.97 1.48
C VAL A 100 7.72 7.20 0.37
N ALA A 101 7.44 8.09 -0.58
CA ALA A 101 8.35 8.41 -1.67
C ALA A 101 9.64 9.09 -1.17
N THR A 102 9.57 10.01 -0.21
CA THR A 102 10.76 10.58 0.44
C THR A 102 11.60 9.49 1.11
N GLN A 103 10.97 8.60 1.89
CA GLN A 103 11.71 7.49 2.50
C GLN A 103 12.33 6.56 1.43
N TYR A 104 11.61 6.29 0.34
CA TYR A 104 12.11 5.47 -0.77
C TYR A 104 13.39 6.06 -1.40
N LYS A 105 13.42 7.38 -1.62
CA LYS A 105 14.54 8.09 -2.26
C LYS A 105 15.71 8.32 -1.29
N ASP A 106 15.41 8.79 -0.09
CA ASP A 106 16.42 9.29 0.85
C ASP A 106 16.96 8.18 1.76
N ASN A 107 16.18 7.12 2.00
CA ASN A 107 16.55 6.01 2.89
C ASN A 107 15.95 4.68 2.41
N HIS A 108 16.44 4.22 1.25
CA HIS A 108 15.92 3.05 0.56
C HIS A 108 15.94 1.77 1.43
N GLU A 109 17.00 1.56 2.23
CA GLU A 109 17.08 0.41 3.14
C GLU A 109 15.94 0.41 4.18
N MET A 110 15.66 1.57 4.77
CA MET A 110 14.55 1.73 5.71
C MET A 110 13.19 1.55 5.04
N PHE A 111 13.04 2.03 3.80
CA PHE A 111 11.85 1.77 3.00
C PHE A 111 11.62 0.26 2.82
N ILE A 112 12.65 -0.49 2.43
CA ILE A 112 12.54 -1.95 2.22
C ILE A 112 12.11 -2.65 3.52
N LEU A 113 12.74 -2.32 4.65
CA LEU A 113 12.36 -2.91 5.95
C LEU A 113 10.93 -2.54 6.36
N THR A 114 10.53 -1.29 6.14
CA THR A 114 9.18 -0.81 6.45
C THR A 114 8.13 -1.47 5.57
N ALA A 115 8.38 -1.60 4.26
CA ALA A 115 7.48 -2.26 3.33
C ALA A 115 7.36 -3.77 3.61
N LYS A 116 8.45 -4.45 3.95
CA LYS A 116 8.41 -5.86 4.42
C LYS A 116 7.60 -6.01 5.70
N HIS A 117 7.79 -5.10 6.66
CA HIS A 117 7.03 -5.09 7.91
C HIS A 117 5.52 -4.92 7.68
N TRP A 118 5.14 -3.94 6.85
CA TRP A 118 3.73 -3.74 6.49
C TRP A 118 3.16 -4.94 5.74
N THR A 119 3.94 -5.57 4.86
CA THR A 119 3.54 -6.78 4.14
C THR A 119 3.29 -7.95 5.10
N ASN A 120 4.13 -8.13 6.12
CA ASN A 120 3.91 -9.16 7.14
C ASN A 120 2.63 -8.90 7.93
N VAL A 121 2.48 -7.69 8.48
CA VAL A 121 1.35 -7.35 9.36
C VAL A 121 0.02 -7.35 8.62
N TYR A 122 -0.04 -6.78 7.41
CA TYR A 122 -1.31 -6.53 6.72
C TYR A 122 -1.61 -7.51 5.59
N ALA A 123 -0.58 -8.12 4.99
CA ALA A 123 -0.71 -8.98 3.83
C ALA A 123 -0.27 -10.43 4.08
N GLY A 124 0.20 -10.77 5.29
CA GLY A 124 0.62 -12.12 5.66
C GLY A 124 1.99 -12.53 5.11
N GLY A 125 2.83 -11.56 4.71
CA GLY A 125 4.20 -11.84 4.27
C GLY A 125 5.09 -12.47 5.36
N PRO A 126 6.22 -13.10 5.01
CA PRO A 126 7.00 -13.93 5.94
C PRO A 126 7.94 -13.14 6.87
N PHE A 127 8.19 -11.85 6.61
CA PHE A 127 9.20 -11.08 7.32
C PHE A 127 8.70 -10.54 8.67
N ALA A 128 9.13 -11.16 9.77
CA ALA A 128 8.89 -10.63 11.11
C ALA A 128 10.05 -9.75 11.59
N ASN A 129 9.75 -8.58 12.15
CA ASN A 129 10.75 -7.68 12.73
C ASN A 129 10.40 -7.30 14.16
N THR A 130 11.01 -8.01 15.12
CA THR A 130 10.74 -7.84 16.55
C THR A 130 11.09 -6.44 17.07
N ASP A 131 12.10 -5.75 16.52
CA ASP A 131 12.43 -4.38 16.93
C ASP A 131 11.28 -3.42 16.60
N PHE A 132 10.74 -3.54 15.39
CA PHE A 132 9.62 -2.73 14.93
C PHE A 132 8.36 -3.03 15.76
N ASP A 133 8.07 -4.30 16.03
CA ASP A 133 6.95 -4.71 16.86
C ASP A 133 7.07 -4.16 18.29
N GLN A 134 8.27 -4.19 18.89
CA GLN A 134 8.50 -3.62 20.22
C GLN A 134 8.30 -2.10 20.24
N LYS A 135 8.75 -1.37 19.23
CA LYS A 135 8.52 0.08 19.12
C LYS A 135 7.04 0.40 18.98
N VAL A 136 6.31 -0.36 18.16
CA VAL A 136 4.85 -0.22 18.05
C VAL A 136 4.20 -0.50 19.40
N GLN A 137 4.61 -1.57 20.09
CA GLN A 137 4.05 -1.93 21.39
C GLN A 137 4.26 -0.82 22.43
N ARG A 138 5.43 -0.18 22.47
CA ARG A 138 5.67 0.95 23.39
C ARG A 138 4.68 2.10 23.20
N LEU A 139 4.36 2.46 21.95
CA LEU A 139 3.36 3.50 21.68
C LEU A 139 1.94 3.01 22.01
N ARG A 140 1.65 1.73 21.82
CA ARG A 140 0.36 1.13 22.22
C ARG A 140 0.18 1.14 23.74
N ASP A 141 1.23 0.88 24.49
CA ASP A 141 1.22 0.95 25.97
C ASP A 141 0.93 2.37 26.47
N MET A 142 1.17 3.38 25.64
CA MET A 142 0.81 4.79 25.88
C MET A 142 -0.60 5.15 25.39
N GLY A 143 -1.39 4.17 24.91
CA GLY A 143 -2.77 4.36 24.47
C GLY A 143 -2.94 4.70 22.98
N ILE A 144 -1.86 4.71 22.19
CA ILE A 144 -1.95 4.98 20.75
C ILE A 144 -2.48 3.74 20.01
N PRO A 145 -3.50 3.86 19.14
CA PRO A 145 -3.96 2.74 18.33
C PRO A 145 -2.83 2.15 17.49
N GLU A 146 -2.84 0.82 17.33
CA GLU A 146 -1.72 0.09 16.70
C GLU A 146 -1.37 0.61 15.29
N TYR A 147 -2.39 0.91 14.49
CA TYR A 147 -2.19 1.48 13.15
C TYR A 147 -1.51 2.85 13.22
N ASP A 148 -1.98 3.75 14.09
CA ASP A 148 -1.43 5.11 14.22
C ASP A 148 0.00 5.07 14.74
N ALA A 149 0.30 4.19 15.71
CA ALA A 149 1.64 3.93 16.20
C ALA A 149 2.58 3.46 15.08
N ARG A 150 2.16 2.45 14.31
CA ARG A 150 2.95 1.93 13.19
C ARG A 150 3.14 2.97 12.09
N ALA A 151 2.09 3.72 11.74
CA ALA A 151 2.16 4.77 10.73
C ALA A 151 3.10 5.90 11.16
N ALA A 152 3.01 6.38 12.41
CA ALA A 152 3.91 7.40 12.94
C ALA A 152 5.37 6.93 12.92
N LEU A 153 5.65 5.73 13.43
CA LEU A 153 7.00 5.16 13.39
C LEU A 153 7.54 5.02 11.96
N SER A 154 6.72 4.51 11.04
CA SER A 154 7.10 4.32 9.64
C SER A 154 7.48 5.65 8.96
N ARG A 155 6.71 6.72 9.22
CA ARG A 155 6.96 8.07 8.70
C ARG A 155 8.23 8.71 9.26
N HIS A 156 8.68 8.29 10.43
CA HIS A 156 9.85 8.82 11.13
C HIS A 156 11.05 7.87 11.14
N ASN A 157 11.17 7.00 10.13
CA ASN A 157 12.29 6.05 10.00
C ASN A 157 12.51 5.21 11.26
N TRP A 158 11.42 4.89 11.98
CA TRP A 158 11.42 4.08 13.20
C TRP A 158 12.20 4.69 14.38
N HIS A 159 12.38 6.02 14.38
CA HIS A 159 12.84 6.78 15.53
C HIS A 159 11.68 7.02 16.51
N LEU A 160 11.68 6.27 17.62
CA LEU A 160 10.62 6.31 18.62
C LEU A 160 10.39 7.72 19.20
N GLU A 161 11.48 8.44 19.49
CA GLU A 161 11.43 9.80 20.05
C GLU A 161 10.66 10.74 19.11
N ARG A 162 11.09 10.85 17.85
CA ARG A 162 10.43 11.71 16.84
C ARG A 162 8.98 11.33 16.58
N ALA A 163 8.69 10.02 16.52
CA ALA A 163 7.32 9.54 16.34
C ALA A 163 6.44 9.89 17.53
N SER A 164 6.96 9.77 18.76
CA SER A 164 6.23 10.13 19.98
C SER A 164 6.01 11.64 20.09
N GLU A 165 7.00 12.46 19.77
CA GLU A 165 6.87 13.92 19.79
C GLU A 165 5.74 14.40 18.88
N GLN A 166 5.61 13.84 17.66
CA GLN A 166 4.50 14.17 16.76
C GLN A 166 3.13 13.72 17.29
N LEU A 167 3.06 12.57 17.96
CA LEU A 167 1.79 12.01 18.43
C LEU A 167 1.23 12.74 19.64
N PHE A 168 2.09 13.40 20.44
CA PHE A 168 1.72 14.09 21.67
C PHE A 168 1.85 15.62 21.59
N SER A 169 2.23 16.18 20.43
CA SER A 169 2.20 17.61 20.12
C SER A 169 0.81 18.08 19.70
#